data_AF-A0A1F8MEQ4-F1
#
_entry.id   AF-A0A1F8MEQ4-F1
#
_cell.length_a   1.000
_cell.length_b   1.000
_cell.length_c   1.000
_cell.angle_alpha   90.00
_cell.angle_beta   90.00
_cell.angle_gamma   90.00
#
_symmetry.space_group_name_H-M   'P 1'
#
loop_
_entity.id
_entity.type
_entity.pdbx_description
1 polymer ?
#
loop_
_entity_poly.entity_id
_entity_poly.type
_entity_poly.pdbx_seq_one_letter_code
_entity_poly.pdbx_strand_id
1 'polypeptide(L)'
;MEEEMGKVEGEDTTASELDNLKMENESLRSELKSTNERIFELEKAIVEKDTGIESVKQSLEESRGMLDETGKSLGAAVLAYKELAAQANPGPVAGMIKGDTIEEIKESVENGRALVERVKQEIGAENSLIKVPAGAPARTAPDLSALSPREKIKYGIEAG
;
A
#
# COMPACT_ATOMS: atom_id res chain seq x y z
N MET A 1 3.76 -84.61 71.86
CA MET A 1 3.64 -83.19 72.27
C MET A 1 4.69 -82.42 71.46
N GLU A 2 4.55 -82.44 70.14
CA GLU A 2 5.61 -82.02 69.20
C GLU A 2 5.03 -81.70 67.81
N GLU A 3 3.90 -80.99 67.73
CA GLU A 3 3.28 -80.59 66.44
C GLU A 3 2.94 -79.10 66.31
N GLU A 4 3.26 -78.24 67.29
CA GLU A 4 2.86 -76.81 67.23
C GLU A 4 4.00 -75.81 66.95
N MET A 5 5.28 -76.21 66.90
CA MET A 5 6.38 -75.23 66.77
C MET A 5 6.76 -74.83 65.33
N GLY A 6 6.14 -75.43 64.29
CA GLY A 6 6.49 -75.13 62.89
C GLY A 6 5.57 -74.15 62.16
N LYS A 7 4.45 -73.72 62.77
CA LYS A 7 3.43 -72.90 62.10
C LYS A 7 3.54 -71.40 62.40
N VAL A 8 4.16 -71.04 63.52
CA VAL A 8 4.09 -69.69 64.08
C VAL A 8 5.08 -68.72 63.43
N GLU A 9 6.23 -69.19 62.91
CA GLU A 9 7.26 -68.30 62.32
C GLU A 9 6.96 -67.86 60.87
N GLY A 10 6.11 -68.58 60.13
CA GLY A 10 5.75 -68.25 58.73
C GLY A 10 4.44 -67.47 58.56
N GLU A 11 3.53 -67.52 59.53
CA GLU A 11 2.25 -66.77 59.50
C GLU A 11 2.45 -65.27 59.81
N ASP A 12 3.42 -64.93 60.67
CA ASP A 12 3.70 -63.53 61.06
C ASP A 12 4.43 -62.75 59.93
N THR A 13 5.34 -63.41 59.21
CA THR A 13 6.05 -62.81 58.06
C THR A 13 5.12 -62.58 56.87
N THR A 14 4.22 -63.53 56.58
CA THR A 14 3.25 -63.41 55.48
C THR A 14 2.17 -62.37 55.77
N ALA A 15 1.77 -62.21 57.03
CA ALA A 15 0.88 -61.12 57.45
C ALA A 15 1.54 -59.74 57.27
N SER A 16 2.81 -59.61 57.68
CA SER A 16 3.58 -58.36 57.49
C SER A 16 3.79 -58.00 56.02
N GLU A 17 4.12 -58.97 55.17
CA GLU A 17 4.24 -58.77 53.71
C GLU A 17 2.90 -58.38 53.07
N LEU A 18 1.81 -59.02 53.49
CA LEU A 18 0.47 -58.69 53.00
C LEU A 18 0.06 -57.25 53.37
N ASP A 19 0.40 -56.79 54.56
CA ASP A 19 0.10 -55.43 54.99
C ASP A 19 0.99 -54.39 54.27
N ASN A 20 2.27 -54.71 54.03
CA ASN A 20 3.13 -53.88 53.19
C ASN A 20 2.59 -53.76 51.75
N LEU A 21 2.16 -54.87 51.15
CA LEU A 21 1.57 -54.88 49.81
C LEU A 21 0.25 -54.11 49.72
N LYS A 22 -0.57 -54.11 50.79
CA LYS A 22 -1.79 -53.29 50.85
C LYS A 22 -1.45 -51.81 50.90
N MET A 23 -0.48 -51.42 51.73
CA MET A 23 -0.03 -50.02 51.83
C MET A 23 0.55 -49.53 50.51
N GLU A 24 1.37 -50.36 49.84
CA GLU A 24 1.90 -50.04 48.51
C GLU A 24 0.78 -49.91 47.47
N ASN A 25 -0.20 -50.82 47.46
CA ASN A 25 -1.36 -50.72 46.58
C ASN A 25 -2.18 -49.44 46.83
N GLU A 26 -2.34 -49.03 48.08
CA GLU A 26 -3.04 -47.78 48.42
C GLU A 26 -2.26 -46.56 47.95
N SER A 27 -0.93 -46.55 48.11
CA SER A 27 -0.05 -45.50 47.58
C SER A 27 -0.15 -45.41 46.06
N LEU A 28 0.00 -46.53 45.35
CA LEU A 28 -0.10 -46.60 43.89
C LEU A 28 -1.47 -46.15 43.38
N ARG A 29 -2.57 -46.48 44.09
CA ARG A 29 -3.91 -46.00 43.75
C ARG A 29 -4.04 -44.48 43.91
N SER A 30 -3.46 -43.93 44.97
CA SER A 30 -3.43 -42.48 45.18
C SER A 30 -2.62 -41.77 44.09
N GLU A 31 -1.45 -42.29 43.75
CA GLU A 31 -0.61 -41.78 42.67
C GLU A 31 -1.33 -41.86 41.32
N LEU A 32 -1.91 -43.00 40.96
CA LEU A 32 -2.67 -43.16 39.72
C LEU A 32 -3.84 -42.17 39.63
N LYS A 33 -4.53 -41.92 40.74
CA LYS A 33 -5.59 -40.92 40.79
C LYS A 33 -5.05 -39.53 40.51
N SER A 34 -3.97 -39.14 41.19
CA SER A 34 -3.33 -37.83 41.00
C SER A 34 -2.80 -37.66 39.57
N THR A 35 -2.18 -38.69 38.99
CA THR A 35 -1.71 -38.63 37.60
C THR A 35 -2.86 -38.53 36.61
N ASN A 36 -3.97 -39.23 36.85
CA ASN A 36 -5.15 -39.15 35.99
C ASN A 36 -5.80 -37.75 36.04
N GLU A 37 -5.89 -37.15 37.23
CA GLU A 37 -6.34 -35.76 37.38
C GLU A 37 -5.43 -34.81 36.60
N ARG A 38 -4.11 -35.01 36.68
CA ARG A 38 -3.15 -34.18 35.94
C ARG A 38 -3.24 -34.36 34.43
N ILE A 39 -3.44 -35.58 33.94
CA ILE A 39 -3.65 -35.88 32.51
C ILE A 39 -4.89 -35.14 32.02
N PHE A 40 -6.00 -35.23 32.76
CA PHE A 40 -7.24 -34.55 32.41
C PHE A 40 -7.08 -33.03 32.30
N GLU A 41 -6.36 -32.42 33.25
CA GLU A 41 -6.05 -30.97 33.18
C GLU A 41 -5.21 -30.61 31.95
N LEU A 42 -4.20 -31.43 31.62
CA LEU A 42 -3.34 -31.19 30.47
C LEU A 42 -4.09 -31.37 29.14
N GLU A 43 -4.93 -32.40 29.04
CA GLU A 43 -5.79 -32.62 27.88
C GLU A 43 -6.75 -31.44 27.66
N LYS A 44 -7.37 -30.94 28.74
CA LYS A 44 -8.20 -29.73 28.68
C LYS A 44 -7.39 -28.51 28.20
N ALA A 45 -6.20 -28.30 28.76
CA ALA A 45 -5.34 -27.19 28.38
C ALA A 45 -4.86 -27.27 26.92
N ILE A 46 -4.64 -28.47 26.39
CA ILE A 46 -4.30 -28.69 24.98
C ILE A 46 -5.47 -28.28 24.10
N VAL A 47 -6.68 -28.74 24.40
CA VAL A 47 -7.89 -28.39 23.63
C VAL A 47 -8.14 -26.87 23.65
N GLU A 48 -8.00 -26.22 24.81
CA GLU A 48 -8.12 -24.76 24.94
C GLU A 48 -7.07 -24.01 24.12
N LYS A 49 -5.82 -24.50 24.11
CA LYS A 49 -4.76 -23.91 23.30
C LYS A 49 -5.00 -24.12 21.81
N ASP A 50 -5.40 -25.32 21.39
CA ASP A 50 -5.64 -25.64 19.99
C ASP A 50 -6.79 -24.79 19.41
N THR A 51 -7.88 -24.65 20.17
CA THR A 51 -8.98 -23.75 19.79
C THR A 51 -8.54 -22.28 19.72
N GLY A 52 -7.69 -21.83 20.66
CA GLY A 52 -7.10 -20.49 20.61
C GLY A 52 -6.18 -20.27 19.40
N ILE A 53 -5.37 -21.28 19.06
CA ILE A 53 -4.46 -21.24 17.89
C ILE A 53 -5.28 -21.14 16.60
N GLU A 54 -6.33 -21.94 16.45
CA GLU A 54 -7.19 -21.87 15.25
C GLU A 54 -7.90 -20.51 15.14
N SER A 55 -8.40 -19.96 16.25
CA SER A 55 -8.98 -18.62 16.26
C SER A 55 -7.98 -17.54 15.81
N VAL A 56 -6.76 -17.57 16.34
CA VAL A 56 -5.71 -16.59 15.98
C VAL A 56 -5.29 -16.75 14.51
N LYS A 57 -5.16 -17.99 14.01
CA LYS A 57 -4.86 -18.23 12.59
C LYS A 57 -5.94 -17.67 11.69
N GLN A 58 -7.21 -17.87 12.04
CA GLN A 58 -8.33 -17.32 11.28
C GLN A 58 -8.28 -15.79 11.25
N SER A 59 -8.14 -15.13 12.40
CA SER A 59 -8.06 -13.66 12.46
C SER A 59 -6.83 -13.10 11.71
N LEU A 60 -5.71 -13.83 11.72
CA LEU A 60 -4.52 -13.45 10.96
C LEU A 60 -4.77 -13.51 9.45
N GLU A 61 -5.44 -14.55 8.98
CA GLU A 61 -5.77 -14.71 7.56
C GLU A 61 -6.77 -13.64 7.10
N GLU A 62 -7.81 -13.38 7.90
CA GLU A 62 -8.77 -12.29 7.65
C GLU A 62 -8.07 -10.93 7.58
N SER A 63 -7.17 -10.64 8.53
CA SER A 63 -6.42 -9.38 8.55
C SER A 63 -5.48 -9.24 7.34
N ARG A 64 -4.83 -10.33 6.91
CA ARG A 64 -4.01 -10.35 5.70
C ARG A 64 -4.84 -10.08 4.46
N GLY A 65 -6.01 -10.70 4.35
CA GLY A 65 -6.95 -10.45 3.26
C GLY A 65 -7.38 -8.98 3.21
N MET A 66 -7.71 -8.38 4.36
CA MET A 66 -8.06 -6.94 4.42
C MET A 66 -6.90 -6.03 4.02
N LEU A 67 -5.67 -6.36 4.39
CA LEU A 67 -4.48 -5.58 4.01
C LEU A 67 -4.22 -5.65 2.50
N ASP A 68 -4.34 -6.84 1.89
CA ASP A 68 -4.18 -7.01 0.45
C ASP A 68 -5.25 -6.23 -0.33
N GLU A 69 -6.51 -6.33 0.09
CA GLU A 69 -7.62 -5.60 -0.54
C GLU A 69 -7.45 -4.07 -0.40
N THR A 70 -7.07 -3.60 0.79
CA THR A 70 -6.80 -2.18 1.02
C THR A 70 -5.61 -1.71 0.19
N GLY A 71 -4.57 -2.51 0.06
CA GLY A 71 -3.40 -2.21 -0.79
C GLY A 71 -3.78 -2.06 -2.27
N LYS A 72 -4.61 -2.97 -2.80
CA LYS A 72 -5.13 -2.88 -4.17
C LYS A 72 -6.00 -1.64 -4.37
N SER A 73 -6.91 -1.37 -3.45
CA SER A 73 -7.78 -0.20 -3.48
C SER A 73 -6.98 1.10 -3.46
N LEU A 74 -5.96 1.18 -2.58
CA LEU A 74 -5.05 2.32 -2.51
C LEU A 74 -4.26 2.51 -3.81
N GLY A 75 -3.70 1.44 -4.37
CA GLY A 75 -2.99 1.50 -5.65
C GLY A 75 -3.88 1.99 -6.79
N ALA A 76 -5.11 1.48 -6.88
CA ALA A 76 -6.09 1.95 -7.86
C ALA A 76 -6.47 3.43 -7.65
N ALA A 77 -6.65 3.86 -6.40
CA ALA A 77 -6.96 5.25 -6.07
C ALA A 77 -5.81 6.20 -6.44
N VAL A 78 -4.55 5.81 -6.22
CA VAL A 78 -3.37 6.60 -6.61
C VAL A 78 -3.27 6.71 -8.13
N LEU A 79 -3.49 5.63 -8.87
CA LEU A 79 -3.49 5.66 -10.34
C LEU A 79 -4.60 6.57 -10.88
N ALA A 80 -5.82 6.45 -10.35
CA ALA A 80 -6.93 7.32 -10.72
C ALA A 80 -6.63 8.80 -10.41
N TYR A 81 -5.99 9.08 -9.27
CA TYR A 81 -5.55 10.42 -8.91
C TYR A 81 -4.50 10.97 -9.89
N LYS A 82 -3.53 10.14 -10.29
CA LYS A 82 -2.52 10.50 -11.29
C LYS A 82 -3.13 10.84 -12.63
N GLU A 83 -4.08 10.04 -13.10
CA GLU A 83 -4.81 10.29 -14.35
C GLU A 83 -5.61 11.59 -14.28
N LEU A 84 -6.34 11.83 -13.17
CA LEU A 84 -7.08 13.06 -12.95
C LEU A 84 -6.15 14.28 -12.94
N ALA A 85 -5.00 14.17 -12.27
CA ALA A 85 -3.99 15.22 -12.24
C ALA A 85 -3.44 15.53 -13.64
N ALA A 86 -3.22 14.51 -14.48
CA ALA A 86 -2.79 14.69 -15.87
C ALA A 86 -3.88 15.34 -16.74
N GLN A 87 -5.14 14.92 -16.60
CA GLN A 87 -6.28 15.53 -17.31
C GLN A 87 -6.48 17.01 -16.92
N ALA A 88 -6.31 17.35 -15.64
CA ALA A 88 -6.42 18.72 -15.15
C ALA A 88 -5.24 19.61 -15.59
N ASN A 89 -4.14 19.02 -16.06
CA ASN A 89 -2.91 19.72 -16.44
C ASN A 89 -2.43 19.30 -17.84
N PRO A 90 -3.18 19.63 -18.90
CA PRO A 90 -2.86 19.19 -20.25
C PRO A 90 -1.54 19.79 -20.78
N GLY A 91 -0.97 19.14 -21.79
CA GLY A 91 0.27 19.58 -22.44
C GLY A 91 1.53 19.07 -21.75
N PRO A 92 2.61 19.87 -21.68
CA PRO A 92 3.90 19.41 -21.14
C PRO A 92 3.83 18.94 -19.68
N VAL A 93 2.95 19.55 -18.87
CA VAL A 93 2.82 19.20 -17.44
C VAL A 93 2.33 17.77 -17.27
N ALA A 94 1.36 17.30 -18.07
CA ALA A 94 0.84 15.93 -17.99
C ALA A 94 1.94 14.87 -18.12
N GLY A 95 2.90 15.08 -19.04
CA GLY A 95 4.05 14.18 -19.22
C GLY A 95 5.11 14.25 -18.12
N MET A 96 5.05 15.27 -17.26
CA MET A 96 5.96 15.45 -16.14
C MET A 96 5.47 14.81 -14.84
N ILE A 97 4.19 14.43 -14.74
CA ILE A 97 3.59 13.88 -13.52
C ILE A 97 4.14 12.47 -13.25
N LYS A 98 4.88 12.33 -12.15
CA LYS A 98 5.49 11.08 -11.68
C LYS A 98 5.17 10.84 -10.19
N GLY A 99 5.49 9.65 -9.71
CA GLY A 99 5.24 9.24 -8.32
C GLY A 99 4.28 8.06 -8.21
N ASP A 100 4.41 7.37 -7.08
CA ASP A 100 3.62 6.22 -6.64
C ASP A 100 2.81 6.54 -5.37
N THR A 101 2.94 7.77 -4.84
CA THR A 101 2.13 8.31 -3.74
C THR A 101 1.42 9.59 -4.16
N ILE A 102 0.36 9.94 -3.44
CA ILE A 102 -0.41 11.17 -3.69
C ILE A 102 0.50 12.41 -3.52
N GLU A 103 1.39 12.38 -2.53
CA GLU A 103 2.31 13.46 -2.20
C GLU A 103 3.32 13.69 -3.32
N GLU A 104 3.95 12.63 -3.83
CA GLU A 104 4.88 12.71 -4.97
C GLU A 104 4.18 13.23 -6.23
N ILE A 105 2.94 12.77 -6.48
CA ILE A 105 2.14 13.25 -7.62
C ILE A 105 1.86 14.75 -7.49
N LYS A 106 1.47 15.22 -6.30
CA LYS A 106 1.22 16.65 -6.03
C LYS A 106 2.47 17.48 -6.26
N GLU A 107 3.60 17.07 -5.70
CA GLU A 107 4.88 17.74 -5.86
C GLU A 107 5.30 17.79 -7.33
N SER A 108 5.12 16.68 -8.05
CA SER A 108 5.43 16.60 -9.48
C SER A 108 4.58 17.56 -10.33
N VAL A 109 3.30 17.73 -10.00
CA VAL A 109 2.40 18.69 -10.66
C VAL A 109 2.85 20.13 -10.38
N GLU A 110 3.15 20.45 -9.12
CA GLU A 110 3.60 21.78 -8.72
C GLU A 110 4.90 22.17 -9.43
N ASN A 111 5.89 21.28 -9.41
CA ASN A 111 7.16 21.46 -10.11
C ASN A 111 6.97 21.61 -11.62
N GLY A 112 6.11 20.80 -12.23
CA GLY A 112 5.80 20.90 -13.66
C GLY A 112 5.15 22.24 -14.03
N ARG A 113 4.20 22.72 -13.23
CA ARG A 113 3.56 24.03 -13.42
C ARG A 113 4.56 25.17 -13.27
N ALA A 114 5.39 25.15 -12.23
CA ALA A 114 6.41 26.17 -11.99
C ALA A 114 7.43 26.26 -13.13
N LEU A 115 7.85 25.10 -13.69
CA LEU A 115 8.76 25.07 -14.82
C LEU A 115 8.11 25.67 -16.09
N VAL A 116 6.90 25.24 -16.42
CA VAL A 116 6.19 25.76 -17.61
C VAL A 116 5.95 27.26 -17.49
N GLU A 117 5.63 27.76 -16.30
CA GLU A 117 5.46 29.19 -16.06
C GLU A 117 6.76 29.97 -16.24
N ARG A 118 7.88 29.46 -15.73
CA ARG A 118 9.21 30.06 -15.94
C ARG A 118 9.57 30.12 -17.43
N VAL A 119 9.35 29.04 -18.17
CA VAL A 119 9.61 28.98 -19.62
C VAL A 119 8.74 30.00 -20.38
N LYS A 120 7.45 30.14 -20.02
CA LYS A 120 6.58 31.17 -20.61
C LYS A 120 7.10 32.58 -20.35
N GLN A 121 7.58 32.86 -19.14
CA GLN A 121 8.14 34.16 -18.79
C GLN A 121 9.42 34.47 -19.58
N GLU A 122 10.33 33.50 -19.72
CA GLU A 122 11.57 33.64 -20.48
C GLU A 122 11.30 33.87 -21.97
N ILE A 123 10.41 33.08 -22.59
CA ILE A 123 10.02 33.26 -24.00
C ILE A 123 9.29 34.61 -24.20
N GLY A 124 8.44 35.01 -23.25
CA GLY A 124 7.76 36.30 -23.30
C GLY A 124 8.74 37.48 -23.25
N ALA A 125 9.77 37.39 -22.39
CA ALA A 125 10.83 38.38 -22.30
C ALA A 125 11.65 38.44 -23.60
N GLU A 126 12.01 37.29 -24.18
CA GLU A 126 12.75 37.21 -25.44
C GLU A 126 11.96 37.81 -26.62
N ASN A 127 10.67 37.46 -26.75
CA ASN A 127 9.80 38.02 -27.80
C ASN A 127 9.61 39.53 -27.67
N SER A 128 9.65 40.08 -26.45
CA SER A 128 9.56 41.54 -26.24
C SER A 128 10.80 42.29 -26.74
N LEU A 129 11.97 41.63 -26.75
CA LEU A 129 13.23 42.16 -27.25
C LEU A 129 13.33 42.04 -28.78
N ILE A 130 12.72 41.01 -29.37
CA ILE A 130 12.64 40.79 -30.83
C ILE A 130 11.41 41.49 -31.41
N LYS A 131 11.14 42.74 -31.02
CA LYS A 131 10.19 43.59 -31.75
C LYS A 131 10.82 43.95 -33.10
N VAL A 132 10.56 43.13 -34.10
CA VAL A 132 10.92 43.43 -35.49
C VAL A 132 10.20 44.73 -35.87
N PRO A 133 10.91 45.78 -36.34
CA PRO A 133 10.27 46.97 -36.84
C PRO A 133 9.26 46.55 -37.91
N ALA A 134 8.05 47.09 -37.84
CA ALA A 134 7.06 46.89 -38.89
C ALA A 134 7.76 47.12 -40.24
N GLY A 135 7.74 46.11 -41.10
CA GLY A 135 8.43 46.13 -42.38
C GLY A 135 8.09 47.38 -43.19
N ALA A 136 8.88 47.64 -44.23
CA ALA A 136 8.84 48.85 -45.07
C ALA A 136 7.43 49.47 -45.18
N PRO A 137 7.29 50.79 -44.96
CA PRO A 137 5.99 51.45 -44.90
C PRO A 137 5.12 51.04 -46.09
N ALA A 138 3.84 50.82 -45.83
CA ALA A 138 2.88 50.43 -46.86
C ALA A 138 3.04 51.35 -48.07
N ARG A 139 3.27 50.77 -49.25
CA ARG A 139 3.42 51.52 -50.50
C ARG A 139 2.17 52.39 -50.67
N THR A 140 2.32 53.68 -50.41
CA THR A 140 1.25 54.64 -50.65
C THR A 140 1.13 54.77 -52.16
N ALA A 141 0.00 54.37 -52.72
CA ALA A 141 -0.26 54.62 -54.13
C ALA A 141 -0.23 56.14 -54.38
N PRO A 142 0.37 56.61 -55.49
CA PRO A 142 0.31 58.02 -55.85
C PRO A 142 -1.15 58.48 -55.91
N ASP A 143 -1.45 59.63 -55.31
CA ASP A 143 -2.80 60.18 -55.36
C ASP A 143 -3.09 60.72 -56.77
N LEU A 144 -3.89 59.97 -57.53
CA LEU A 144 -4.29 60.34 -58.88
C LEU A 144 -5.54 61.24 -58.88
N SER A 145 -6.12 61.56 -57.73
CA SER A 145 -7.39 62.31 -57.65
C SER A 145 -7.27 63.74 -58.20
N ALA A 146 -6.09 64.36 -58.08
CA ALA A 146 -5.80 65.70 -58.56
C ALA A 146 -5.51 65.80 -60.08
N LEU A 147 -5.36 64.67 -60.77
CA LEU A 147 -5.07 64.64 -62.21
C LEU A 147 -6.35 64.72 -63.04
N SER A 148 -6.31 65.52 -64.11
CA SER A 148 -7.38 65.56 -65.11
C SER A 148 -7.48 64.21 -65.85
N PRO A 149 -8.63 63.90 -66.49
CA PRO A 149 -8.79 62.65 -67.23
C PRO A 149 -7.71 62.40 -68.29
N ARG A 150 -7.19 63.46 -68.93
CA ARG A 150 -6.09 63.35 -69.91
C ARG A 150 -4.76 62.97 -69.25
N GLU A 151 -4.46 63.53 -68.08
CA GLU A 151 -3.21 63.27 -67.35
C GLU A 151 -3.19 61.87 -66.73
N LYS A 152 -4.35 61.35 -66.31
CA LYS A 152 -4.50 59.96 -65.86
C LYS A 152 -4.18 58.95 -66.97
N ILE A 153 -4.67 59.20 -68.18
CA ILE A 153 -4.40 58.34 -69.35
C ILE A 153 -2.91 58.36 -69.68
N LYS A 154 -2.29 59.55 -69.71
CA LYS A 154 -0.86 59.69 -69.98
C LYS A 154 -0.01 58.95 -68.93
N TYR A 155 -0.32 59.11 -67.65
CA TYR A 155 0.36 58.41 -66.56
C TYR A 155 0.27 56.88 -66.71
N GLY A 156 -0.88 56.34 -67.11
CA GLY A 156 -1.05 54.91 -67.35
C GLY A 156 -0.29 54.35 -68.56
N ILE A 157 0.08 55.20 -69.53
CA ILE A 157 0.87 54.82 -70.72
C ILE A 157 2.38 54.91 -70.43
N GLU A 158 2.81 55.86 -69.60
CA GLU A 158 4.24 56.09 -69.30
C GLU A 158 4.77 55.27 -68.10
N ALA A 159 3.89 54.81 -67.20
CA ALA A 159 4.26 54.07 -65.99
C ALA A 159 4.05 52.54 -66.08
N GLY A 160 3.62 52.01 -67.23
CA GLY A 160 3.50 50.57 -67.51
C GLY A 160 4.70 50.05 -68.30
#